data_AF-A0A7C3UQL3-F1
#
_entry.id   AF-A0A7C3UQL3-F1
#
_cell.length_a   1.000
_cell.length_b   1.000
_cell.length_c   1.000
_cell.angle_alpha   90.00
_cell.angle_beta   90.00
_cell.angle_gamma   90.00
#
_symmetry.space_group_name_H-M   'P 1'
#
loop_
_entity.id
_entity.type
_entity.pdbx_description
1 polymer ?
#
loop_
_entity_poly.entity_id
_entity_poly.type
_entity_poly.pdbx_seq_one_letter_code
_entity_poly.pdbx_strand_id
1 'polypeptide(L)'
;MKEIYTIDSKTKNRSLGFTWRSLLIGCLLIPINSYWVTIIEVKYYALDGSCLPLFVTPVFMLFIVTFINFFIGKRFPKSSLTQGELLTIYIMIVTSETLSGHDTLQNMFGTIVHPFWFATPENEWSDLFFRYIPRW
;
A
#
# COMPACT_ATOMS: atom_id res chain seq x y z
N MET A 1 -47.86 -7.61 22.42
CA MET A 1 -46.89 -6.85 21.59
C MET A 1 -45.76 -6.35 22.49
N LYS A 2 -44.62 -7.04 22.48
CA LYS A 2 -43.24 -6.58 22.76
C LYS A 2 -42.38 -7.81 23.04
N GLU A 3 -41.97 -8.45 21.96
CA GLU A 3 -40.85 -9.40 21.99
C GLU A 3 -39.59 -8.64 22.44
N ILE A 4 -38.95 -9.22 23.43
CA ILE A 4 -37.72 -8.72 24.05
C ILE A 4 -36.59 -9.10 23.09
N TYR A 5 -36.00 -8.11 22.44
CA TYR A 5 -34.80 -8.26 21.61
C TYR A 5 -33.64 -8.76 22.49
N THR A 6 -33.37 -10.06 22.46
CA THR A 6 -32.13 -10.65 22.94
C THR A 6 -30.99 -10.24 22.01
N ILE A 7 -30.22 -9.23 22.42
CA ILE A 7 -28.98 -8.85 21.75
C ILE A 7 -27.93 -9.90 22.12
N ASP A 8 -27.72 -10.88 21.24
CA ASP A 8 -26.65 -11.89 21.35
C ASP A 8 -25.29 -11.18 21.20
N SER A 9 -24.74 -10.72 22.33
CA SER A 9 -23.40 -10.14 22.41
C SER A 9 -22.35 -11.24 22.40
N LYS A 10 -22.22 -11.93 21.26
CA LYS A 10 -21.02 -12.71 20.95
C LYS A 10 -19.84 -11.76 20.76
N THR A 11 -19.25 -11.36 21.88
CA THR A 11 -17.97 -10.67 21.94
C THR A 11 -16.91 -11.65 21.45
N LYS A 12 -16.75 -11.74 20.13
CA LYS A 12 -15.72 -12.54 19.46
C LYS A 12 -14.39 -12.02 20.00
N ASN A 13 -13.71 -12.79 20.86
CA ASN A 13 -12.37 -12.47 21.35
C ASN A 13 -11.51 -12.08 20.15
N ARG A 14 -11.27 -10.78 19.97
CA ARG A 14 -10.40 -10.27 18.91
C ARG A 14 -9.00 -10.66 19.37
N SER A 15 -8.48 -11.76 18.82
CA SER A 15 -7.05 -12.03 18.93
C SER A 15 -6.34 -10.77 18.45
N LEU A 16 -5.40 -10.25 19.26
CA LEU A 16 -4.57 -9.12 18.86
C LEU A 16 -3.98 -9.45 17.49
N GLY A 17 -4.44 -8.73 16.47
CA GLY A 17 -4.07 -8.98 15.07
C GLY A 17 -2.62 -8.62 14.76
N PHE A 18 -1.93 -8.04 15.73
CA PHE A 18 -0.55 -7.63 15.62
C PHE A 18 0.36 -8.74 16.16
N THR A 19 1.00 -9.46 15.24
CA THR A 19 2.07 -10.42 15.57
C THR A 19 3.33 -10.07 14.80
N TRP A 20 4.48 -10.50 15.32
CA TRP A 20 5.75 -10.34 14.62
C TRP A 20 5.74 -10.98 13.21
N ARG A 21 4.98 -12.06 13.01
CA ARG A 21 4.82 -12.72 11.71
C ARG A 21 4.11 -11.81 10.70
N SER A 22 3.00 -11.18 11.11
CA SER A 22 2.27 -10.23 10.26
C SER A 22 3.12 -9.04 9.84
N LEU A 23 3.96 -8.54 10.76
CA LEU A 23 4.86 -7.43 10.50
C LEU A 23 5.96 -7.80 9.48
N LEU A 24 6.59 -8.97 9.64
CA LEU A 24 7.59 -9.45 8.69
C LEU A 24 7.00 -9.65 7.29
N ILE A 25 5.83 -10.27 7.21
CA ILE A 25 5.13 -10.51 5.93
C ILE A 25 4.77 -9.19 5.27
N GLY A 26 4.15 -8.25 6.01
CA GLY A 26 3.82 -6.93 5.50
C GLY A 26 5.07 -6.16 5.05
N CYS A 27 6.14 -6.17 5.84
CA CYS A 27 7.40 -5.49 5.51
C CYS A 27 8.04 -6.03 4.23
N LEU A 28 7.92 -7.32 3.95
CA LEU A 28 8.39 -7.93 2.71
C LEU A 28 7.50 -7.58 1.51
N LEU A 29 6.17 -7.51 1.73
CA LEU A 29 5.20 -7.21 0.67
C LEU A 29 5.24 -5.73 0.24
N ILE A 30 5.57 -4.80 1.14
CA ILE A 30 5.69 -3.36 0.87
C ILE A 30 6.58 -3.05 -0.36
N PRO A 31 7.86 -3.46 -0.41
CA PRO A 31 8.72 -3.15 -1.56
C PRO A 31 8.27 -3.86 -2.84
N ILE A 32 7.71 -5.07 -2.71
CA ILE A 32 7.15 -5.81 -3.85
C ILE A 32 5.96 -5.04 -4.44
N ASN A 33 5.08 -4.52 -3.58
CA ASN A 33 3.93 -3.74 -3.97
C ASN A 33 4.35 -2.45 -4.69
N SER A 34 5.26 -1.69 -4.07
CA SER A 34 5.78 -0.44 -4.65
C SER A 34 6.48 -0.66 -5.99
N TYR A 35 7.28 -1.73 -6.12
CA TYR A 35 7.93 -2.07 -7.38
C TYR A 35 6.93 -2.46 -8.48
N TRP A 36 5.92 -3.26 -8.13
CA TRP A 36 4.89 -3.68 -9.07
C TRP A 36 4.11 -2.46 -9.60
N VAL A 37 3.62 -1.62 -8.69
CA VAL A 37 2.87 -0.39 -9.02
C VAL A 37 3.71 0.51 -9.92
N THR A 38 4.96 0.77 -9.54
CA THR A 38 5.89 1.58 -10.34
C THR A 38 6.09 1.04 -11.75
N ILE A 39 6.22 -0.27 -11.92
CA ILE A 39 6.36 -0.87 -13.25
C ILE A 39 5.10 -0.69 -14.08
N ILE A 40 3.92 -0.98 -13.52
CA ILE A 40 2.66 -0.87 -14.25
C ILE A 40 2.40 0.58 -14.68
N GLU A 41 2.61 1.52 -13.76
CA GLU A 41 2.30 2.94 -13.96
C GLU A 41 3.36 3.63 -14.82
N VAL A 42 4.65 3.54 -14.47
CA VAL A 42 5.72 4.29 -15.16
C VAL A 42 6.17 3.63 -16.45
N LYS A 43 6.30 2.30 -16.47
CA LYS A 43 6.88 1.60 -17.63
C LYS A 43 5.83 1.22 -18.66
N TYR A 44 4.69 0.70 -18.20
CA TYR A 44 3.68 0.14 -19.09
C TYR A 44 2.53 1.11 -19.39
N TYR A 45 2.37 2.21 -18.63
CA TYR A 45 1.25 3.17 -18.76
C TYR A 45 -0.12 2.46 -18.90
N ALA A 46 -0.22 1.26 -18.32
CA ALA A 46 -1.29 0.33 -18.66
C ALA A 46 -2.46 0.41 -17.69
N LEU A 47 -2.27 1.04 -16.52
CA LEU A 47 -3.29 1.16 -15.49
C LEU A 47 -2.90 2.24 -14.48
N ASP A 48 -3.72 3.27 -14.32
CA ASP A 48 -3.65 4.21 -13.19
C ASP A 48 -4.27 3.55 -11.95
N GLY A 49 -3.69 2.43 -11.51
CA GLY A 49 -4.21 1.59 -10.44
C GLY A 49 -4.30 2.35 -9.11
N SER A 50 -3.41 3.31 -8.89
CA SER A 50 -3.42 4.18 -7.72
C SER A 50 -4.50 5.28 -7.73
N CYS A 51 -5.15 5.54 -8.86
CA CYS A 51 -6.24 6.51 -8.99
C CYS A 51 -7.63 5.90 -8.76
N LEU A 52 -7.72 4.58 -8.66
CA LEU A 52 -8.99 3.89 -8.42
C LEU A 52 -9.38 3.97 -6.93
N PRO A 53 -10.69 4.14 -6.61
CA PRO A 53 -11.17 4.16 -5.22
C PRO A 53 -10.85 2.88 -4.43
N LEU A 54 -10.59 1.79 -5.16
CA LEU A 54 -10.15 0.52 -4.60
C LEU A 54 -8.82 0.15 -5.27
N PHE A 55 -7.75 0.15 -4.49
CA PHE A 55 -6.44 -0.31 -4.96
C PHE A 55 -6.53 -1.78 -5.37
N VAL A 56 -6.28 -2.08 -6.64
CA VAL A 56 -6.38 -3.45 -7.17
C VAL A 56 -5.23 -4.32 -6.64
N THR A 57 -4.04 -3.73 -6.48
CA THR A 57 -2.84 -4.50 -6.13
C THR A 57 -2.82 -4.99 -4.67
N PRO A 58 -3.23 -4.23 -3.63
CA PRO A 58 -3.34 -4.71 -2.26
C PRO A 58 -4.43 -5.76 -2.12
N VAL A 59 -5.53 -5.62 -2.86
CA VAL A 59 -6.62 -6.61 -2.87
C VAL A 59 -6.14 -7.92 -3.49
N PHE A 60 -5.39 -7.85 -4.59
CA PHE A 60 -4.78 -9.02 -5.21
C PHE A 60 -3.72 -9.68 -4.31
N MET A 61 -2.86 -8.90 -3.66
CA MET A 61 -1.89 -9.41 -2.69
C MET A 61 -2.59 -10.06 -1.49
N LEU A 62 -3.63 -9.43 -0.96
CA LEU A 62 -4.44 -10.01 0.12
C LEU A 62 -5.06 -11.33 -0.31
N PHE A 63 -5.57 -11.43 -1.53
CA PHE A 63 -6.09 -12.67 -2.09
C PHE A 63 -5.02 -13.76 -2.10
N ILE A 64 -3.81 -13.46 -2.58
CA ILE A 64 -2.66 -14.40 -2.57
C ILE A 64 -2.32 -14.82 -1.14
N VAL A 65 -2.19 -13.89 -0.20
CA VAL A 65 -1.84 -14.20 1.20
C VAL A 65 -2.93 -15.06 1.83
N THR A 66 -4.21 -14.77 1.57
CA THR A 66 -5.34 -15.56 2.07
C THR A 66 -5.34 -16.97 1.50
N PHE A 67 -5.08 -17.09 0.19
CA PHE A 67 -4.99 -18.37 -0.50
C PHE A 67 -3.86 -19.22 0.08
N ILE A 68 -2.65 -18.66 0.20
CA ILE A 68 -1.51 -19.32 0.85
C ILE A 68 -1.87 -19.73 2.28
N ASN A 69 -2.52 -18.84 3.04
CA ASN A 69 -2.94 -19.13 4.40
C ASN A 69 -3.92 -20.32 4.48
N PHE A 70 -4.84 -20.44 3.53
CA PHE A 70 -5.78 -21.56 3.46
C PHE A 70 -5.06 -22.90 3.27
N PHE A 71 -4.08 -22.97 2.36
CA PHE A 71 -3.28 -24.19 2.16
C PHE A 71 -2.40 -24.51 3.37
N ILE A 72 -1.77 -23.50 3.98
CA ILE A 72 -0.98 -23.66 5.21
C ILE A 72 -1.87 -24.17 6.34
N GLY A 73 -3.06 -23.60 6.52
CA GLY A 73 -4.02 -24.03 7.55
C GLY A 73 -4.46 -25.49 7.37
N LYS A 74 -4.56 -25.98 6.12
CA LYS A 74 -4.87 -27.39 5.83
C LYS A 74 -3.74 -28.34 6.22
N ARG A 75 -2.47 -27.91 6.15
CA ARG A 75 -1.30 -28.75 6.46
C ARG A 75 -0.77 -28.57 7.89
N PHE A 76 -0.85 -27.36 8.43
CA PHE A 76 -0.30 -26.92 9.71
C PHE A 76 -1.26 -25.93 10.41
N PRO A 77 -2.28 -26.42 11.13
CA PRO A 77 -3.30 -25.56 11.75
C PRO A 77 -2.73 -24.58 12.79
N LYS A 78 -1.57 -24.90 13.41
CA LYS A 78 -0.87 -24.02 14.37
C LYS A 78 -0.11 -22.85 13.73
N SER A 79 0.10 -22.88 12.41
CA SER A 79 0.83 -21.84 11.66
C SER A 79 -0.09 -20.95 10.83
N SER A 80 -1.41 -21.19 10.87
CA SER A 80 -2.39 -20.38 10.17
C SER A 80 -2.43 -18.96 10.73
N LEU A 81 -2.43 -17.97 9.84
CA LEU A 81 -2.65 -16.57 10.16
C LEU A 81 -4.09 -16.36 10.61
N THR A 82 -4.24 -15.59 11.67
CA THR A 82 -5.51 -15.14 12.22
C THR A 82 -6.11 -14.02 11.36
N GLN A 83 -7.43 -13.81 11.51
CA GLN A 83 -8.14 -12.72 10.83
C GLN A 83 -7.51 -11.34 11.11
N GLY A 84 -6.98 -11.14 12.32
CA GLY A 84 -6.34 -9.88 12.69
C GLY A 84 -4.97 -9.67 12.02
N GLU A 85 -4.18 -10.74 11.86
CA GLU A 85 -2.88 -10.67 11.17
C GLU A 85 -3.05 -10.35 9.69
N LEU A 86 -4.04 -10.98 9.05
CA LEU A 86 -4.37 -10.75 7.65
C LEU A 86 -4.81 -9.30 7.40
N LEU A 87 -5.64 -8.76 8.31
CA LEU A 87 -6.07 -7.36 8.26
C LEU A 87 -4.90 -6.39 8.48
N THR A 88 -3.99 -6.72 9.38
CA THR A 88 -2.79 -5.89 9.64
C THR A 88 -1.91 -5.84 8.41
N ILE A 89 -1.63 -6.98 7.77
CA ILE A 89 -0.87 -7.05 6.51
C ILE A 89 -1.57 -6.21 5.43
N TYR A 90 -2.89 -6.32 5.29
CA TYR A 90 -3.65 -5.53 4.33
C TYR A 90 -3.48 -4.01 4.56
N ILE A 91 -3.62 -3.55 5.81
CA ILE A 91 -3.46 -2.13 6.16
C ILE A 91 -2.03 -1.66 5.83
N MET A 92 -1.01 -2.47 6.12
CA MET A 92 0.38 -2.14 5.77
C MET A 92 0.57 -1.96 4.27
N ILE A 93 0.01 -2.86 3.45
CA ILE A 93 0.15 -2.80 1.99
C ILE A 93 -0.62 -1.61 1.42
N VAL A 94 -1.88 -1.39 1.85
CA VAL A 94 -2.68 -0.24 1.40
C VAL A 94 -1.99 1.08 1.75
N THR A 95 -1.44 1.20 2.96
CA THR A 95 -0.69 2.39 3.36
C THR A 95 0.57 2.57 2.51
N SER A 96 1.24 1.49 2.13
CA SER A 96 2.38 1.59 1.19
C SER A 96 1.94 2.04 -0.20
N GLU A 97 0.77 1.62 -0.67
CA GLU A 97 0.28 2.02 -1.99
C GLU A 97 -0.05 3.50 -2.05
N THR A 98 -0.68 4.04 -1.01
CA THR A 98 -0.99 5.47 -0.96
C THR A 98 0.28 6.33 -1.01
N LEU A 99 1.37 5.88 -0.38
CA LEU A 99 2.67 6.55 -0.47
C LEU A 99 3.39 6.31 -1.81
N SER A 100 3.17 5.17 -2.45
CA SER A 100 3.84 4.78 -3.71
C SER A 100 3.05 5.13 -4.97
N GLY A 101 1.85 5.68 -4.83
CA GLY A 101 0.96 5.97 -5.94
C GLY A 101 1.48 7.08 -6.86
N HIS A 102 1.02 7.03 -8.12
CA HIS A 102 1.41 7.90 -9.21
C HIS A 102 1.47 9.39 -8.82
N ASP A 103 0.48 9.90 -8.08
CA ASP A 103 0.35 11.32 -7.76
C ASP A 103 1.05 11.78 -6.47
N THR A 104 1.68 10.88 -5.70
CA THR A 104 2.37 11.23 -4.46
C THR A 104 3.88 11.25 -4.67
N LEU A 105 4.63 10.35 -4.03
CA LEU A 105 6.09 10.41 -4.02
C LEU A 105 6.69 10.31 -5.43
N GLN A 106 6.09 9.51 -6.31
CA GLN A 106 6.62 9.25 -7.64
C GLN A 106 6.69 10.52 -8.51
N ASN A 107 5.57 11.25 -8.64
CA ASN A 107 5.55 12.48 -9.43
C ASN A 107 6.15 13.69 -8.70
N MET A 108 6.09 13.73 -7.36
CA MET A 108 6.69 14.80 -6.57
C MET A 108 8.20 14.90 -6.79
N PHE A 109 8.94 13.78 -6.73
CA PHE A 109 10.39 13.80 -6.96
C PHE A 109 10.74 14.21 -8.39
N GLY A 110 9.97 13.74 -9.38
CA GLY A 110 10.12 14.17 -10.77
C GLY A 110 9.97 15.69 -10.89
N THR A 111 8.89 16.24 -10.35
CA THR A 111 8.56 17.68 -10.46
C THR A 111 9.58 18.57 -9.75
N ILE A 112 10.10 18.15 -8.59
CA ILE A 112 11.09 18.94 -7.83
C ILE A 112 12.46 18.95 -8.53
N VAL A 113 12.88 17.81 -9.09
CA VAL A 113 14.22 17.67 -9.69
C VAL A 113 14.27 18.16 -11.13
N HIS A 114 13.17 18.08 -11.87
CA HIS A 114 13.08 18.50 -13.27
C HIS A 114 13.65 19.90 -13.56
N PRO A 115 13.28 20.97 -12.81
CA PRO A 115 13.83 22.30 -13.07
C PRO A 115 15.34 22.39 -12.82
N PHE A 116 15.91 21.57 -11.93
CA PHE A 116 17.35 21.54 -11.68
C PHE A 116 18.14 20.81 -12.76
N TRP A 117 17.65 19.63 -13.19
CA TRP A 117 18.37 18.77 -14.11
C TRP A 117 18.29 19.25 -15.57
N PHE A 118 17.18 19.88 -15.95
CA PHE A 118 16.92 20.32 -17.31
C PHE A 118 17.00 21.85 -17.48
N ALA A 119 17.62 22.58 -16.54
CA ALA A 119 17.87 24.01 -16.70
C ALA A 119 18.84 24.25 -17.88
N THR A 120 18.39 24.99 -18.89
CA THR A 120 19.22 25.44 -20.00
C THR A 120 19.15 26.97 -20.11
N PRO A 121 20.16 27.63 -20.72
CA PRO A 121 20.13 29.09 -20.89
C PRO A 121 18.89 29.58 -21.65
N GLU A 122 18.30 28.74 -22.50
CA GLU A 122 17.13 29.10 -23.32
C GLU A 122 15.81 29.02 -22.56
N ASN A 123 15.72 28.22 -21.50
CA ASN A 123 14.50 28.09 -20.69
C ASN A 123 14.50 28.99 -19.45
N GLU A 124 15.67 29.52 -19.07
CA GLU A 124 15.87 30.44 -17.93
C GLU A 124 15.31 29.91 -16.60
N TRP A 125 15.18 28.58 -16.45
CA TRP A 125 14.56 27.99 -15.26
C TRP A 125 15.31 28.28 -13.97
N SER A 126 16.63 28.46 -14.05
CA SER A 126 17.45 28.87 -12.92
C SER A 126 17.03 30.24 -12.37
N ASP A 127 16.79 31.21 -13.25
CA ASP A 127 16.49 32.59 -12.84
C ASP A 127 15.02 32.76 -12.46
N LEU A 128 14.13 32.03 -13.13
CA LEU A 128 12.69 32.08 -12.88
C LEU A 128 12.28 31.34 -11.59
N PHE A 129 12.82 30.14 -11.34
CA PHE A 129 12.30 29.23 -10.33
C PHE A 129 13.23 28.98 -9.15
N PHE A 130 14.57 29.01 -9.31
CA PHE A 130 15.46 28.60 -8.21
C PHE A 130 15.42 29.57 -7.03
N ARG A 131 14.98 30.81 -7.22
CA ARG A 131 14.78 31.77 -6.12
C ARG A 131 13.70 31.34 -5.11
N TYR A 132 12.76 30.48 -5.53
CA TYR A 132 11.68 29.97 -4.69
C TYR A 132 12.01 28.62 -4.05
N ILE A 133 13.11 28.00 -4.44
CA ILE A 133 13.49 26.68 -3.96
C ILE A 133 14.59 26.84 -2.88
N PRO A 134 14.38 26.27 -1.69
CA PRO A 134 15.39 26.35 -0.64
C PRO A 134 16.70 25.65 -1.02
N ARG A 135 17.82 26.20 -0.54
CA ARG A 135 19.19 25.72 -0.84
C ARG A 135 19.74 24.70 0.16
N TRP A 136 18.93 24.24 1.11
CA TRP A 136 19.36 23.43 2.25
C TRP A 136 19.08 21.94 2.09
#